data_AF-A0A1C5FZQ8-F1
#
_entry.id   AF-A0A1C5FZQ8-F1
#
_cell.length_a   1.000
_cell.length_b   1.000
_cell.length_c   1.000
_cell.angle_alpha   90.00
_cell.angle_beta   90.00
_cell.angle_gamma   90.00
#
_symmetry.space_group_name_H-M   'P 1'
#
loop_
_entity.id
_entity.type
_entity.pdbx_description
1 polymer ?
#
loop_
_entity_poly.entity_id
_entity_poly.type
_entity_poly.pdbx_seq_one_letter_code
_entity_poly.pdbx_strand_id
1 'polypeptide(L)'
;HRAVTDPLRAAWLCGAPLLERRRANAAERAGDAVGAEHPPTALSYACAETGLGVLRDIARRHGTTVNDVYLAALSGALRTRPELHGPDGRVRALVPVNVRGPGDAAVLRNRHIPLRIPLPVAEPEAGRRLALVAARTAGRARALRHPLVRAVFRSIPTAAGGWCFQRYFDPAHATLLASNVRGPSSALAVAGRRVLRTLPLNFLPAGHRLSTVLATAQGRAVVGFTTSEPRAAAESLAAAWLGELRALAAAQAAATGVTTSPTALAR
;
A
#
# COMPACT_ATOMS: atom_id res chain seq x y z
N HIS A 1 -30.55 -19.36 6.35
CA HIS A 1 -30.04 -20.13 5.18
C HIS A 1 -29.92 -19.22 3.96
N ARG A 2 -28.77 -18.58 3.73
CA ARG A 2 -28.32 -18.11 2.41
C ARG A 2 -26.80 -17.92 2.49
N ALA A 3 -26.11 -18.89 1.94
CA ALA A 3 -24.69 -19.12 2.08
C ALA A 3 -23.85 -18.04 1.37
N VAL A 4 -22.75 -17.72 2.05
CA VAL A 4 -21.41 -17.40 1.56
C VAL A 4 -21.27 -17.38 0.04
N THR A 5 -21.26 -16.18 -0.55
CA THR A 5 -20.97 -15.98 -1.99
C THR A 5 -19.79 -15.02 -2.20
N ASP A 6 -18.97 -14.80 -1.17
CA ASP A 6 -17.75 -13.99 -1.28
C ASP A 6 -16.52 -14.89 -1.12
N PRO A 7 -15.85 -15.29 -2.22
CA PRO A 7 -14.68 -16.17 -2.18
C PRO A 7 -13.48 -15.53 -1.46
N LEU A 8 -13.41 -14.21 -1.32
CA LEU A 8 -12.37 -13.54 -0.53
C LEU A 8 -12.68 -13.58 0.97
N ARG A 9 -13.96 -13.48 1.33
CA ARG A 9 -14.41 -13.67 2.71
C ARG A 9 -14.29 -15.15 3.12
N ALA A 10 -14.57 -16.07 2.20
CA ALA A 10 -14.30 -17.49 2.39
C ALA A 10 -12.79 -17.77 2.49
N ALA A 11 -11.93 -17.16 1.67
CA ALA A 11 -10.48 -17.31 1.81
C ALA A 11 -9.94 -16.74 3.13
N TRP A 12 -10.51 -15.63 3.63
CA TRP A 12 -10.16 -15.04 4.92
C TRP A 12 -10.66 -15.90 6.10
N LEU A 13 -11.89 -16.43 6.02
CA LEU A 13 -12.48 -17.33 7.03
C LEU A 13 -11.87 -18.74 7.02
N CYS A 14 -11.51 -19.28 5.85
CA CYS A 14 -10.75 -20.53 5.70
C CYS A 14 -9.28 -20.35 6.09
N GLY A 15 -8.79 -19.11 6.20
CA GLY A 15 -7.48 -18.79 6.77
C GLY A 15 -7.39 -19.06 8.27
N ALA A 16 -8.51 -19.01 9.01
CA ALA A 16 -8.54 -19.28 10.45
C ALA A 16 -8.16 -20.74 10.81
N PRO A 17 -8.75 -21.79 10.20
CA PRO A 17 -8.32 -23.17 10.43
C PRO A 17 -6.91 -23.47 9.87
N LEU A 18 -6.42 -22.67 8.93
CA LEU A 18 -5.04 -22.77 8.39
C LEU A 18 -4.00 -22.10 9.31
N LEU A 19 -4.37 -21.03 10.01
CA LEU A 19 -3.59 -20.42 11.08
C LEU A 19 -3.53 -21.34 12.31
N GLU A 20 -4.62 -22.04 12.62
CA GLU A 20 -4.66 -23.09 13.65
C GLU A 20 -3.81 -24.30 13.28
N ARG A 21 -3.89 -24.80 12.03
CA ARG A 21 -2.97 -25.85 11.55
C ARG A 21 -1.52 -25.39 11.54
N ARG A 22 -1.23 -24.11 11.31
CA ARG A 22 0.14 -23.58 11.47
C ARG A 22 0.58 -23.50 12.92
N ARG A 23 -0.30 -23.16 13.88
CA ARG A 23 0.02 -23.26 15.31
C ARG A 23 0.29 -24.70 15.72
N ALA A 24 -0.52 -25.65 15.26
CA ALA A 24 -0.34 -27.08 15.52
C ALA A 24 0.95 -27.62 14.87
N ASN A 25 1.17 -27.35 13.58
CA ASN A 25 2.38 -27.79 12.87
C ASN A 25 3.65 -27.04 13.32
N ALA A 26 3.54 -25.80 13.82
CA ALA A 26 4.67 -25.10 14.44
C ALA A 26 4.99 -25.65 15.82
N ALA A 27 3.99 -26.09 16.59
CA ALA A 27 4.19 -26.81 17.85
C ALA A 27 4.81 -28.20 17.62
N GLU A 28 4.43 -28.90 16.55
CA GLU A 28 5.06 -30.17 16.14
C GLU A 28 6.50 -29.98 15.62
N ARG A 29 6.75 -28.94 14.81
CA ARG A 29 8.10 -28.64 14.26
C ARG A 29 9.04 -28.00 15.27
N ALA A 30 8.54 -27.46 16.38
CA ALA A 30 9.35 -26.97 17.49
C ALA A 30 10.13 -28.09 18.21
N GLY A 31 9.76 -29.36 17.98
CA GLY A 31 10.54 -30.51 18.44
C GLY A 31 11.84 -30.75 17.65
N ASP A 32 11.89 -30.40 16.35
CA ASP A 32 12.89 -30.96 15.43
C ASP A 32 13.61 -29.95 14.50
N ALA A 33 13.38 -28.64 14.57
CA ALA A 33 14.01 -27.70 13.63
C ALA A 33 14.57 -26.41 14.28
N VAL A 34 15.91 -26.36 14.39
CA VAL A 34 16.68 -25.11 14.50
C VAL A 34 16.50 -24.33 13.20
N GLY A 35 15.73 -23.23 13.21
CA GLY A 35 15.62 -22.28 12.08
C GLY A 35 14.22 -21.83 11.67
N ALA A 36 13.14 -22.23 12.35
CA ALA A 36 11.81 -21.69 12.05
C ALA A 36 11.67 -20.24 12.56
N GLU A 37 11.55 -19.27 11.65
CA GLU A 37 11.23 -17.87 12.00
C GLU A 37 9.92 -17.81 12.77
N HIS A 38 10.01 -17.43 14.05
CA HIS A 38 8.86 -17.18 14.90
C HIS A 38 8.14 -15.91 14.42
N PRO A 39 6.81 -15.78 14.62
CA PRO A 39 6.14 -14.50 14.42
C PRO A 39 6.87 -13.44 15.25
N PRO A 40 7.11 -12.22 14.71
CA PRO A 40 7.91 -11.22 15.40
C PRO A 40 7.34 -10.97 16.80
N THR A 41 8.19 -11.14 17.82
CA THR A 41 7.82 -11.09 19.24
C THR A 41 7.34 -9.70 19.67
N ALA A 42 7.63 -8.67 18.86
CA ALA A 42 7.09 -7.32 18.98
C ALA A 42 6.89 -6.68 17.59
N LEU A 43 5.74 -6.03 17.38
CA LEU A 43 5.50 -5.17 16.23
C LEU A 43 5.72 -3.72 16.64
N SER A 44 6.44 -2.96 15.82
CA SER A 44 6.59 -1.52 15.96
C SER A 44 5.71 -0.78 14.97
N TYR A 45 5.28 0.42 15.37
CA TYR A 45 4.45 1.29 14.55
C TYR A 45 4.90 2.76 14.68
N ALA A 46 4.90 3.45 13.54
CA ALA A 46 4.97 4.90 13.48
C ALA A 46 4.09 5.41 12.33
N CYS A 47 3.80 6.72 12.33
CA CYS A 47 3.03 7.31 11.25
C CYS A 47 3.52 8.69 10.83
N ALA A 48 3.28 9.01 9.57
CA ALA A 48 3.43 10.33 8.99
C ALA A 48 2.05 10.97 8.78
N GLU A 49 1.91 12.26 9.06
CA GLU A 49 0.67 12.99 8.88
C GLU A 49 0.85 14.23 8.01
N THR A 50 -0.12 14.49 7.14
CA THR A 50 -0.18 15.71 6.33
C THR A 50 -1.62 16.03 5.95
N GLY A 51 -1.84 17.20 5.34
CA GLY A 51 -3.13 17.55 4.78
C GLY A 51 -3.43 16.73 3.53
N LEU A 52 -4.66 16.22 3.39
CA LEU A 52 -5.10 15.55 2.17
C LEU A 52 -5.05 16.49 0.95
N GLY A 53 -5.18 17.80 1.17
CA GLY A 53 -4.98 18.83 0.15
C GLY A 53 -3.62 18.74 -0.51
N VAL A 54 -2.54 18.52 0.26
CA VAL A 54 -1.17 18.40 -0.26
C VAL A 54 -1.07 17.27 -1.27
N LEU A 55 -1.57 16.07 -0.94
CA LEU A 55 -1.53 14.93 -1.86
C LEU A 55 -2.39 15.19 -3.10
N ARG A 56 -3.56 15.83 -2.94
CA ARG A 56 -4.45 16.16 -4.07
C ARG A 56 -3.83 17.20 -5.00
N ASP A 57 -3.13 18.18 -4.45
CA ASP A 57 -2.49 19.23 -5.23
C ASP A 57 -1.32 18.67 -6.03
N ILE A 58 -0.47 17.82 -5.43
CA ILE A 58 0.58 17.09 -6.15
C ILE A 58 -0.06 16.22 -7.24
N ALA A 59 -1.07 15.43 -6.89
CA ALA A 59 -1.75 14.54 -7.84
C ALA A 59 -2.29 15.32 -9.04
N ARG A 60 -2.99 16.44 -8.80
CA ARG A 60 -3.53 17.31 -9.85
C ARG A 60 -2.43 17.90 -10.74
N ARG A 61 -1.36 18.44 -10.16
CA ARG A 61 -0.25 19.06 -10.90
C ARG A 61 0.45 18.08 -11.85
N HIS A 62 0.57 16.82 -11.44
CA HIS A 62 1.21 15.77 -12.22
C HIS A 62 0.23 14.93 -13.07
N GLY A 63 -1.07 15.22 -13.06
CA GLY A 63 -2.07 14.40 -13.75
C GLY A 63 -2.18 12.96 -13.24
N THR A 64 -1.93 12.74 -11.95
CA THR A 64 -1.92 11.43 -11.29
C THR A 64 -3.00 11.32 -10.20
N THR A 65 -3.04 10.21 -9.46
CA THR A 65 -3.95 10.03 -8.33
C THR A 65 -3.24 10.15 -6.98
N VAL A 66 -4.00 10.38 -5.90
CA VAL A 66 -3.51 10.34 -4.51
C VAL A 66 -2.78 9.02 -4.19
N ASN A 67 -3.23 7.90 -4.79
CA ASN A 67 -2.57 6.62 -4.61
C ASN A 67 -1.17 6.59 -5.23
N ASP A 68 -1.02 7.19 -6.42
CA ASP A 68 0.27 7.24 -7.11
C ASP A 68 1.26 8.13 -6.34
N VAL A 69 0.79 9.27 -5.82
CA VAL A 69 1.60 10.14 -4.95
C VAL A 69 2.08 9.40 -3.70
N TYR A 70 1.19 8.67 -3.03
CA TYR A 70 1.54 7.85 -1.87
C TYR A 70 2.59 6.78 -2.20
N LEU A 71 2.40 6.03 -3.28
CA LEU A 71 3.32 4.96 -3.70
C LEU A 71 4.67 5.52 -4.20
N ALA A 72 4.67 6.69 -4.85
CA ALA A 72 5.88 7.36 -5.31
C ALA A 72 6.72 7.89 -4.14
N ALA A 73 6.08 8.50 -3.14
CA ALA A 73 6.74 8.91 -1.91
C ALA A 73 7.23 7.71 -1.08
N LEU A 74 6.44 6.62 -1.01
CA LEU A 74 6.88 5.37 -0.38
C LEU A 74 8.09 4.77 -1.10
N SER A 75 8.07 4.76 -2.43
CA SER A 75 9.20 4.30 -3.24
C SER A 75 10.46 5.14 -3.01
N GLY A 76 10.34 6.44 -2.75
CA GLY A 76 11.46 7.31 -2.39
C GLY A 76 11.98 7.02 -0.98
N ALA A 77 11.07 6.87 0.00
CA ALA A 77 11.42 6.54 1.38
C ALA A 77 12.15 5.19 1.49
N LEU A 78 11.78 4.22 0.67
CA LEU A 78 12.43 2.90 0.64
C LEU A 78 13.83 2.90 0.02
N ARG A 79 14.26 4.01 -0.60
CA ARG A 79 15.64 4.16 -1.11
C ARG A 79 16.65 4.21 0.02
N THR A 80 16.25 4.70 1.19
CA THR A 80 17.09 4.74 2.38
C THR A 80 17.08 3.41 3.16
N ARG A 81 16.37 2.39 2.62
CA ARG A 81 16.11 1.11 3.28
C ARG A 81 16.34 -0.09 2.35
N PRO A 82 17.58 -0.30 1.86
CA PRO A 82 17.90 -1.44 0.99
C PRO A 82 17.62 -2.79 1.65
N GLU A 83 17.65 -2.88 2.99
CA GLU A 83 17.30 -4.08 3.76
C GLU A 83 15.83 -4.49 3.64
N LEU A 84 14.97 -3.61 3.11
CA LEU A 84 13.56 -3.89 2.82
C LEU A 84 13.33 -4.26 1.35
N HIS A 85 14.38 -4.44 0.55
CA HIS A 85 14.26 -4.84 -0.85
C HIS A 85 14.18 -6.37 -0.95
N GLY A 86 13.57 -6.87 -2.03
CA GLY A 86 13.59 -8.30 -2.31
C GLY A 86 15.00 -8.80 -2.65
N PRO A 87 15.21 -10.12 -2.72
CA PRO A 87 16.52 -10.72 -3.02
C PRO A 87 17.15 -10.25 -4.34
N ASP A 88 16.33 -9.82 -5.29
CA ASP A 88 16.76 -9.27 -6.58
C ASP A 88 16.92 -7.73 -6.59
N GLY A 89 16.96 -7.11 -5.41
CA GLY A 89 17.04 -5.66 -5.24
C GLY A 89 15.77 -4.90 -5.64
N ARG A 90 14.68 -5.61 -5.96
CA ARG A 90 13.42 -4.99 -6.38
C ARG A 90 12.44 -4.93 -5.23
N VAL A 91 11.68 -3.85 -5.17
CA VAL A 91 10.55 -3.71 -4.24
C VAL A 91 9.25 -3.91 -4.97
N ARG A 92 8.41 -4.83 -4.48
CA ARG A 92 7.08 -5.12 -5.04
C ARG A 92 6.04 -4.87 -3.97
N ALA A 93 5.27 -3.79 -4.11
CA ALA A 93 4.20 -3.45 -3.20
C ALA A 93 2.92 -4.19 -3.55
N LEU A 94 2.31 -4.85 -2.57
CA LEU A 94 1.00 -5.46 -2.68
C LEU A 94 -0.09 -4.44 -2.32
N VAL A 95 -0.86 -4.02 -3.32
CA VAL A 95 -1.86 -2.95 -3.19
C VAL A 95 -3.27 -3.49 -3.46
N PRO A 96 -4.20 -3.48 -2.49
CA PRO A 96 -5.60 -3.79 -2.75
C PRO A 96 -6.20 -2.67 -3.61
N VAL A 97 -6.66 -2.98 -4.83
CA VAL A 97 -7.37 -2.01 -5.66
C VAL A 97 -8.86 -2.32 -5.73
N ASN A 98 -9.67 -1.26 -5.61
CA ASN A 98 -11.11 -1.31 -5.79
C ASN A 98 -11.47 -1.55 -7.26
N VAL A 99 -12.14 -2.66 -7.57
CA VAL A 99 -12.66 -2.95 -8.91
C VAL A 99 -14.18 -2.80 -8.90
N ARG A 100 -14.65 -1.54 -8.93
CA ARG A 100 -16.07 -1.20 -9.13
C ARG A 100 -16.35 -1.03 -10.62
N GLY A 101 -17.37 -1.72 -11.15
CA GLY A 101 -17.87 -1.51 -12.51
C GLY A 101 -19.07 -0.54 -12.53
N PRO A 102 -19.46 -0.03 -13.72
CA PRO A 102 -20.74 0.67 -13.87
C PRO A 102 -21.89 -0.30 -13.51
N GLY A 103 -22.80 0.10 -12.62
CA GLY A 103 -23.94 -0.71 -12.17
C GLY A 103 -23.81 -1.37 -10.78
N ASP A 104 -22.67 -1.25 -10.09
CA ASP A 104 -22.44 -1.88 -8.78
C ASP A 104 -22.91 -1.05 -7.55
N ALA A 105 -23.79 -0.05 -7.74
CA ALA A 105 -24.12 0.93 -6.69
C ALA A 105 -24.84 0.35 -5.44
N ALA A 106 -25.45 -0.84 -5.54
CA ALA A 106 -26.41 -1.32 -4.54
C ALA A 106 -25.91 -2.41 -3.58
N VAL A 107 -24.66 -2.90 -3.68
CA VAL A 107 -24.21 -4.04 -2.83
C VAL A 107 -22.84 -3.79 -2.20
N LEU A 108 -22.82 -3.69 -0.87
CA LEU A 108 -21.62 -3.72 -0.02
C LEU A 108 -20.92 -5.08 -0.14
N ARG A 109 -20.11 -5.26 -1.19
CA ARG A 109 -19.21 -6.40 -1.36
C ARG A 109 -17.79 -5.92 -1.59
N ASN A 110 -16.87 -6.38 -0.74
CA ASN A 110 -15.44 -6.10 -0.83
C ASN A 110 -14.86 -6.69 -2.13
N ARG A 111 -14.90 -5.92 -3.23
CA ARG A 111 -14.27 -6.29 -4.50
C ARG A 111 -12.89 -5.65 -4.59
N HIS A 112 -11.98 -6.07 -3.72
CA HIS A 112 -10.57 -5.71 -3.79
C HIS A 112 -9.79 -6.82 -4.49
N ILE A 113 -9.21 -6.54 -5.65
CA ILE A 113 -8.20 -7.44 -6.22
C ILE A 113 -6.84 -6.86 -5.82
N PRO A 114 -6.02 -7.61 -5.07
CA PRO A 114 -4.69 -7.13 -4.71
C PRO A 114 -3.81 -7.13 -5.97
N LEU A 115 -2.97 -6.11 -6.15
CA LEU A 115 -2.05 -5.94 -7.27
C LEU A 115 -0.62 -5.81 -6.78
N ARG A 116 0.30 -6.50 -7.42
CA ARG A 116 1.74 -6.30 -7.18
C ARG A 116 2.24 -5.17 -8.07
N ILE A 117 2.68 -4.06 -7.47
CA ILE A 117 3.26 -2.92 -8.18
C ILE A 117 4.76 -2.88 -7.88
N PRO A 118 5.64 -3.06 -8.88
CA PRO A 118 7.06 -2.85 -8.69
C PRO A 118 7.27 -1.35 -8.47
N LEU A 119 7.85 -1.00 -7.32
CA LEU A 119 8.17 0.37 -6.98
C LEU A 119 9.52 0.75 -7.62
N PRO A 120 9.61 1.90 -8.30
CA PRO A 120 10.85 2.37 -8.94
C PRO A 120 11.82 2.95 -7.89
N VAL A 121 12.30 2.13 -6.94
CA VAL A 121 13.23 2.57 -5.88
C VAL A 121 14.57 3.05 -6.44
N ALA A 122 14.99 2.58 -7.61
CA ALA A 122 16.21 3.05 -8.26
C ALA A 122 16.10 4.46 -8.86
N GLU A 123 14.89 5.02 -9.01
CA GLU A 123 14.69 6.35 -9.63
C GLU A 123 14.88 7.47 -8.59
N PRO A 124 15.97 8.27 -8.67
CA PRO A 124 16.22 9.34 -7.72
C PRO A 124 15.25 10.52 -7.86
N GLU A 125 14.82 10.84 -9.09
CA GLU A 125 14.04 12.04 -9.35
C GLU A 125 12.57 11.83 -8.96
N ALA A 126 12.06 12.65 -8.05
CA ALA A 126 10.72 12.47 -7.50
C ALA A 126 9.60 12.55 -8.56
N GLY A 127 9.68 13.52 -9.48
CA GLY A 127 8.71 13.68 -10.56
C GLY A 127 8.68 12.47 -11.51
N ARG A 128 9.85 12.03 -11.98
CA ARG A 128 9.99 10.83 -12.82
C ARG A 128 9.51 9.57 -12.12
N ARG A 129 9.81 9.43 -10.83
CA ARG A 129 9.33 8.34 -9.98
C ARG A 129 7.80 8.29 -9.92
N LEU A 130 7.14 9.44 -9.74
CA LEU A 130 5.68 9.54 -9.76
C LEU A 130 5.10 9.13 -11.12
N ALA A 131 5.69 9.59 -12.22
CA ALA A 131 5.26 9.21 -13.56
C ALA A 131 5.36 7.68 -13.80
N LEU A 132 6.48 7.07 -13.38
CA LEU A 132 6.68 5.61 -13.48
C LEU A 132 5.65 4.83 -12.67
N VAL A 133 5.35 5.28 -11.44
CA VAL A 133 4.32 4.67 -10.59
C VAL A 133 2.95 4.79 -11.28
N ALA A 134 2.56 5.99 -11.72
CA ALA A 134 1.26 6.22 -12.35
C ALA A 134 1.05 5.33 -13.59
N ALA A 135 2.06 5.21 -14.45
CA ALA A 135 2.02 4.32 -15.61
C ALA A 135 1.80 2.84 -15.21
N ARG A 136 2.50 2.38 -14.17
CA ARG A 136 2.39 0.99 -13.65
C ARG A 136 1.05 0.71 -12.98
N THR A 137 0.46 1.70 -12.30
CA THR A 137 -0.86 1.58 -11.68
C THR A 137 -1.96 1.57 -12.75
N ALA A 138 -1.90 2.48 -13.73
CA ALA A 138 -2.89 2.60 -14.80
C ALA A 138 -2.96 1.34 -15.68
N GLY A 139 -1.81 0.80 -16.10
CA GLY A 139 -1.75 -0.43 -16.89
C GLY A 139 -2.41 -1.62 -16.21
N ARG A 140 -2.21 -1.77 -14.88
CA ARG A 140 -2.81 -2.86 -14.10
C ARG A 140 -4.28 -2.65 -13.82
N ALA A 141 -4.71 -1.42 -13.55
CA ALA A 141 -6.12 -1.10 -13.41
C ALA A 141 -6.91 -1.44 -14.69
N ARG A 142 -6.31 -1.18 -15.87
CA ARG A 142 -6.87 -1.57 -17.16
C ARG A 142 -6.96 -3.10 -17.31
N ALA A 143 -5.88 -3.82 -17.01
CA ALA A 143 -5.86 -5.28 -17.08
C ALA A 143 -6.91 -5.94 -16.15
N LEU A 144 -7.09 -5.41 -14.93
CA LEU A 144 -8.09 -5.93 -13.99
C LEU A 144 -9.54 -5.64 -14.36
N ARG A 145 -9.79 -4.62 -15.20
CA ARG A 145 -11.14 -4.37 -15.74
C ARG A 145 -11.49 -5.36 -16.84
N HIS A 146 -10.52 -6.12 -17.36
CA HIS A 146 -10.77 -7.12 -18.40
C HIS A 146 -11.69 -8.23 -17.85
N PRO A 147 -12.82 -8.53 -18.52
CA PRO A 147 -13.81 -9.51 -18.04
C PRO A 147 -13.21 -10.88 -17.75
N LEU A 148 -12.28 -11.34 -18.59
CA LEU A 148 -11.62 -12.65 -18.43
C LEU A 148 -10.77 -12.71 -17.15
N VAL A 149 -10.02 -11.66 -16.81
CA VAL A 149 -9.21 -11.64 -15.59
C VAL A 149 -10.10 -11.71 -14.35
N ARG A 150 -11.22 -10.97 -14.35
CA ARG A 150 -12.20 -11.02 -13.25
C ARG A 150 -12.90 -12.37 -13.15
N ALA A 151 -13.21 -13.01 -14.28
CA ALA A 151 -13.81 -14.34 -14.33
C ALA A 151 -12.87 -15.41 -13.77
N VAL A 152 -11.58 -15.35 -14.13
CA VAL A 152 -10.55 -16.26 -13.60
C VAL A 152 -10.44 -16.13 -12.08
N PHE A 153 -10.34 -14.92 -11.53
CA PHE A 153 -10.30 -14.72 -10.07
C PHE A 153 -11.55 -15.21 -9.34
N ARG A 154 -12.73 -15.13 -9.97
CA ARG A 154 -13.99 -15.65 -9.40
C ARG A 154 -14.12 -17.17 -9.47
N SER A 155 -13.37 -17.80 -10.36
CA SER A 155 -13.45 -19.25 -10.63
C SER A 155 -12.39 -20.04 -9.89
N ILE A 156 -11.54 -19.39 -9.07
CA ILE A 156 -10.54 -20.09 -8.24
C ILE A 156 -11.30 -20.96 -7.21
N PRO A 157 -11.14 -22.29 -7.24
CA PRO A 157 -11.79 -23.18 -6.27
C PRO A 157 -11.38 -22.81 -4.84
N THR A 158 -12.32 -22.85 -3.90
CA THR A 158 -12.08 -22.50 -2.49
C THR A 158 -10.96 -23.33 -1.87
N ALA A 159 -10.83 -24.60 -2.27
CA ALA A 159 -9.75 -25.51 -1.86
C ALA A 159 -8.35 -25.03 -2.32
N ALA A 160 -8.26 -24.38 -3.48
CA ALA A 160 -7.03 -23.79 -4.00
C ALA A 160 -6.81 -22.35 -3.51
N GLY A 161 -7.86 -21.69 -3.01
CA GLY A 161 -7.84 -20.29 -2.57
C GLY A 161 -6.79 -20.01 -1.49
N GLY A 162 -6.61 -20.92 -0.52
CA GLY A 162 -5.59 -20.79 0.52
C GLY A 162 -4.16 -20.84 -0.02
N TRP A 163 -3.87 -21.78 -0.91
CA TRP A 163 -2.55 -21.90 -1.56
C TRP A 163 -2.28 -20.71 -2.49
N CYS A 164 -3.26 -20.33 -3.31
CA CYS A 164 -3.16 -19.14 -4.16
C CYS A 164 -2.91 -17.89 -3.31
N PHE A 165 -3.60 -17.73 -2.18
CA PHE A 165 -3.39 -16.60 -1.27
C PHE A 165 -1.97 -16.61 -0.68
N GLN A 166 -1.47 -17.75 -0.20
CA GLN A 166 -0.10 -17.83 0.33
C GLN A 166 0.95 -17.49 -0.73
N ARG A 167 0.81 -18.05 -1.95
CA ARG A 167 1.69 -17.71 -3.07
C ARG A 167 1.53 -16.24 -3.47
N TYR A 168 0.35 -15.66 -3.25
CA TYR A 168 0.08 -14.27 -3.59
C TYR A 168 0.80 -13.28 -2.66
N PHE A 169 0.79 -13.58 -1.36
CA PHE A 169 1.45 -12.82 -0.29
C PHE A 169 2.88 -13.32 -0.02
N ASP A 170 3.47 -14.12 -0.88
CA ASP A 170 4.85 -14.58 -0.72
C ASP A 170 5.82 -13.37 -0.71
N PRO A 171 6.62 -13.17 0.35
CA PRO A 171 7.55 -12.04 0.46
C PRO A 171 8.54 -11.93 -0.70
N ALA A 172 8.91 -13.06 -1.34
CA ALA A 172 9.78 -13.05 -2.51
C ALA A 172 9.16 -12.33 -3.72
N HIS A 173 7.82 -12.21 -3.76
CA HIS A 173 7.08 -11.59 -4.86
C HIS A 173 6.21 -10.40 -4.44
N ALA A 174 6.02 -10.20 -3.14
CA ALA A 174 5.30 -9.10 -2.52
C ALA A 174 6.11 -8.62 -1.30
N THR A 175 7.14 -7.81 -1.56
CA THR A 175 8.09 -7.36 -0.54
C THR A 175 7.42 -6.65 0.64
N LEU A 176 6.33 -5.91 0.37
CA LEU A 176 5.58 -5.17 1.39
C LEU A 176 4.09 -5.06 1.01
N LEU A 177 3.28 -4.75 2.01
CA LEU A 177 1.89 -4.34 1.80
C LEU A 177 1.78 -2.81 1.75
N ALA A 178 1.00 -2.29 0.82
CA ALA A 178 0.69 -0.87 0.72
C ALA A 178 -0.79 -0.68 0.42
N SER A 179 -1.56 -0.25 1.41
CA SER A 179 -3.01 -0.08 1.27
C SER A 179 -3.43 1.39 1.33
N ASN A 180 -4.58 1.70 0.72
CA ASN A 180 -5.14 3.05 0.68
C ASN A 180 -6.63 3.01 1.05
N VAL A 181 -6.94 3.51 2.24
CA VAL A 181 -8.29 3.50 2.84
C VAL A 181 -8.85 4.91 2.81
N ARG A 182 -9.93 5.09 2.05
CA ARG A 182 -10.66 6.36 2.00
C ARG A 182 -11.76 6.36 3.05
N GLY A 183 -11.56 7.14 4.10
CA GLY A 183 -12.57 7.45 5.10
C GLY A 183 -13.49 8.60 4.66
N PRO A 184 -14.49 8.94 5.50
CA PRO A 184 -15.44 10.00 5.21
C PRO A 184 -14.79 11.39 5.22
N SER A 185 -15.35 12.29 4.41
CA SER A 185 -14.98 13.71 4.39
C SER A 185 -15.62 14.50 5.52
N SER A 186 -16.76 14.06 6.04
CA SER A 186 -17.47 14.69 7.15
C SER A 186 -16.74 14.47 8.48
N ALA A 187 -17.06 15.33 9.46
CA ALA A 187 -16.56 15.15 10.81
C ALA A 187 -17.07 13.84 11.42
N LEU A 188 -16.14 13.01 11.89
CA LEU A 188 -16.43 11.78 12.61
C LEU A 188 -16.70 12.11 14.08
N ALA A 189 -17.72 11.45 14.65
CA ALA A 189 -18.01 11.48 16.08
C ALA A 189 -18.33 10.06 16.56
N VAL A 190 -17.92 9.74 17.79
CA VAL A 190 -18.21 8.48 18.48
C VAL A 190 -18.91 8.84 19.79
N ALA A 191 -20.13 8.33 19.99
CA ALA A 191 -20.96 8.65 21.16
C ALA A 191 -21.07 10.16 21.45
N GLY A 192 -21.31 10.97 20.41
CA GLY A 192 -21.42 12.44 20.52
C GLY A 192 -20.08 13.18 20.67
N ARG A 193 -18.94 12.49 20.80
CA ARG A 193 -17.61 13.11 20.91
C ARG A 193 -16.90 13.12 19.57
N ARG A 194 -16.34 14.28 19.20
CA ARG A 194 -15.62 14.45 17.94
C ARG A 194 -14.33 13.62 17.94
N VAL A 195 -14.11 12.89 16.85
CA VAL A 195 -12.82 12.22 16.57
C VAL A 195 -11.79 13.27 16.18
N LEU A 196 -10.70 13.32 16.94
CA LEU A 196 -9.60 14.27 16.72
C LEU A 196 -8.57 13.74 15.72
N ARG A 197 -8.30 12.43 15.79
CA ARG A 197 -7.23 11.77 15.04
C ARG A 197 -7.63 10.34 14.71
N THR A 198 -7.24 9.88 13.52
CA THR A 198 -7.43 8.51 13.06
C THR A 198 -6.07 7.94 12.69
N LEU A 199 -5.66 6.88 13.38
CA LEU A 199 -4.39 6.20 13.15
C LEU A 199 -4.65 4.87 12.44
N PRO A 200 -4.22 4.72 11.17
CA PRO A 200 -4.41 3.49 10.46
C PRO A 200 -3.32 2.48 10.83
N LEU A 201 -3.74 1.32 11.33
CA LEU A 201 -2.83 0.21 11.60
C LEU A 201 -3.16 -0.92 10.62
N ASN A 202 -2.16 -1.32 9.84
CA ASN A 202 -2.27 -2.49 8.98
C ASN A 202 -1.58 -3.68 9.63
N PHE A 203 -2.09 -4.89 9.36
CA PHE A 203 -1.44 -6.11 9.80
C PHE A 203 -0.11 -6.31 9.06
N LEU A 204 0.84 -6.99 9.70
CA LEU A 204 2.09 -7.43 9.08
C LEU A 204 1.99 -8.94 8.82
N PRO A 205 1.85 -9.39 7.56
CA PRO A 205 1.81 -10.82 7.26
C PRO A 205 3.15 -11.47 7.58
N ALA A 206 3.11 -12.76 7.96
CA ALA A 206 4.31 -13.54 8.24
C ALA A 206 5.33 -13.44 7.09
N GLY A 207 6.61 -13.34 7.44
CA GLY A 207 7.73 -13.20 6.51
C GLY A 207 7.88 -11.81 5.87
N HIS A 208 7.00 -10.83 6.17
CA HIS A 208 7.20 -9.44 5.72
C HIS A 208 7.81 -8.61 6.83
N ARG A 209 8.68 -7.68 6.44
CA ARG A 209 9.32 -6.73 7.38
C ARG A 209 8.60 -5.38 7.45
N LEU A 210 7.74 -5.08 6.46
CA LEU A 210 7.01 -3.81 6.38
C LEU A 210 5.60 -3.97 5.82
N SER A 211 4.65 -3.30 6.47
CA SER A 211 3.28 -3.11 6.00
C SER A 211 2.90 -1.65 6.18
N THR A 212 2.30 -1.06 5.15
CA THR A 212 1.95 0.36 5.12
C THR A 212 0.50 0.58 4.74
N VAL A 213 -0.08 1.64 5.29
CA VAL A 213 -1.46 2.03 5.02
C VAL A 213 -1.59 3.54 5.00
N LEU A 214 -2.02 4.08 3.88
CA LEU A 214 -2.55 5.43 3.80
C LEU A 214 -4.02 5.39 4.22
N ALA A 215 -4.42 6.18 5.21
CA ALA A 215 -5.82 6.48 5.48
C ALA A 215 -6.08 7.98 5.35
N THR A 216 -7.21 8.31 4.73
CA THR A 216 -7.64 9.71 4.55
C THR A 216 -9.00 9.93 5.19
N ALA A 217 -9.13 10.86 6.14
CA ALA A 217 -10.40 11.20 6.78
C ALA A 217 -10.37 12.66 7.25
N GLN A 218 -11.52 13.35 7.22
CA GLN A 218 -11.65 14.74 7.72
C GLN A 218 -10.57 15.71 7.17
N GLY A 219 -10.19 15.57 5.90
CA GLY A 219 -9.16 16.41 5.28
C GLY A 219 -7.71 16.09 5.68
N ARG A 220 -7.47 15.08 6.53
CA ARG A 220 -6.14 14.59 6.89
C ARG A 220 -5.77 13.34 6.10
N ALA A 221 -4.48 13.17 5.87
CA ALA A 221 -3.87 11.98 5.30
C ALA A 221 -2.81 11.47 6.29
N VAL A 222 -2.97 10.22 6.74
CA VAL A 222 -2.08 9.56 7.68
C VAL A 222 -1.54 8.31 7.02
N VAL A 223 -0.21 8.16 6.97
CA VAL A 223 0.43 6.91 6.55
C VAL A 223 0.98 6.21 7.76
N GLY A 224 0.45 5.03 8.06
CA GLY A 224 0.96 4.12 9.09
C GLY A 224 2.01 3.17 8.52
N PHE A 225 3.06 2.92 9.30
CA PHE A 225 4.14 1.98 8.99
C PHE A 225 4.23 0.96 10.13
N THR A 226 3.82 -0.28 9.87
CA THR A 226 3.92 -1.42 10.78
C THR A 226 5.12 -2.27 10.37
N THR A 227 6.02 -2.58 11.31
CA THR A 227 7.25 -3.33 11.06
C THR A 227 7.59 -4.28 12.20
N SER A 228 8.38 -5.31 11.91
CA SER A 228 9.01 -6.18 12.90
C SER A 228 10.31 -5.59 13.49
N GLU A 229 10.79 -4.48 12.91
CA GLU A 229 12.02 -3.80 13.34
C GLU A 229 11.77 -2.87 14.56
N PRO A 230 12.82 -2.36 15.22
CA PRO A 230 12.67 -1.33 16.25
C PRO A 230 11.90 -0.11 15.74
N ARG A 231 11.18 0.56 16.65
CA ARG A 231 10.33 1.73 16.35
C ARG A 231 11.04 2.84 15.56
N ALA A 232 12.34 3.04 15.79
CA ALA A 232 13.13 4.02 15.05
C ALA A 232 13.13 3.77 13.52
N ALA A 233 13.02 2.52 13.07
CA ALA A 233 12.86 2.18 11.65
C ALA A 233 11.51 2.68 11.10
N ALA A 234 10.45 2.43 11.89
CA ALA A 234 9.14 3.06 11.84
C ALA A 234 9.20 4.56 11.51
N GLU A 235 9.81 5.29 12.43
CA GLU A 235 9.83 6.75 12.48
C GLU A 235 10.68 7.33 11.35
N SER A 236 11.81 6.70 11.06
CA SER A 236 12.68 7.07 9.94
C SER A 236 11.97 6.94 8.59
N LEU A 237 11.20 5.86 8.37
CA LEU A 237 10.38 5.70 7.16
C LEU A 237 9.29 6.78 7.06
N ALA A 238 8.61 7.07 8.17
CA ALA A 238 7.60 8.13 8.22
C ALA A 238 8.20 9.52 7.89
N ALA A 239 9.36 9.85 8.45
CA ALA A 239 10.07 11.08 8.18
C ALA A 239 10.54 11.17 6.71
N ALA A 240 11.12 10.09 6.18
CA ALA A 240 11.57 10.00 4.79
C ALA A 240 10.38 10.18 3.82
N TRP A 241 9.24 9.56 4.10
CA TRP A 241 8.03 9.71 3.28
C TRP A 241 7.52 11.16 3.23
N LEU A 242 7.54 11.87 4.36
CA LEU A 242 7.23 13.31 4.38
C LEU A 242 8.26 14.14 3.60
N GLY A 243 9.54 13.77 3.66
CA GLY A 243 10.60 14.36 2.84
C GLY A 243 10.31 14.23 1.35
N GLU A 244 9.93 13.03 0.91
CA GLU A 244 9.61 12.75 -0.50
C GLU A 244 8.34 13.46 -0.99
N LEU A 245 7.34 13.66 -0.12
CA LEU A 245 6.20 14.51 -0.46
C LEU A 245 6.61 15.97 -0.73
N ARG A 246 7.55 16.51 0.06
CA ARG A 246 8.07 17.86 -0.17
C ARG A 246 8.83 17.93 -1.50
N ALA A 247 9.65 16.92 -1.80
CA ALA A 247 10.37 16.82 -3.07
C ALA A 247 9.41 16.77 -4.27
N LEU A 248 8.34 15.98 -4.18
CA LEU A 248 7.28 15.93 -5.21
C LEU A 248 6.59 17.28 -5.39
N ALA A 249 6.27 17.97 -4.29
CA ALA A 249 5.65 19.29 -4.35
C ALA A 249 6.55 20.34 -5.04
N ALA A 250 7.87 20.21 -4.90
CA ALA A 250 8.88 21.12 -5.47
C ALA A 250 9.24 20.80 -6.93
N ALA A 251 9.26 19.52 -7.33
CA ALA A 251 9.77 19.07 -8.62
C ALA A 251 9.14 19.76 -9.85
N GLN A 252 7.87 20.15 -9.77
CA GLN A 252 7.21 20.84 -10.88
C GLN A 252 7.34 22.37 -10.82
N ALA A 253 7.64 22.96 -9.66
CA ALA A 253 7.94 24.39 -9.56
C ALA A 253 9.19 24.76 -10.39
N ALA A 254 10.18 23.85 -10.43
CA ALA A 254 11.35 23.98 -11.28
C ALA A 254 11.05 23.81 -12.78
N ALA A 255 10.08 22.96 -13.15
CA ALA A 255 9.68 22.74 -14.54
C ALA A 255 8.79 23.86 -15.12
N THR A 256 8.03 24.56 -14.28
CA THR A 256 7.20 25.72 -14.67
C THR A 256 7.90 27.07 -14.53
N GLY A 257 9.16 27.09 -14.08
CA GLY A 257 10.01 28.27 -14.06
C GLY A 257 10.41 28.66 -15.49
N VAL A 258 9.54 29.41 -16.16
CA VAL A 258 9.86 30.15 -17.37
C VAL A 258 11.16 30.91 -17.15
N THR A 259 12.17 30.59 -17.95
CA THR A 259 13.40 31.36 -18.05
C THR A 259 13.04 32.72 -18.66
N THR A 260 12.67 33.69 -17.82
CA THR A 260 12.72 35.09 -18.25
C THR A 260 14.21 35.44 -18.32
N SER A 261 14.82 35.17 -19.47
CA SER A 261 16.08 35.82 -19.83
C SER A 261 15.89 37.32 -19.68
N PRO A 262 16.79 38.04 -18.99
CA PRO A 262 16.82 39.49 -19.09
C PRO A 262 17.30 39.83 -20.50
N THR A 263 16.37 40.23 -21.36
CA THR A 263 16.70 40.83 -22.66
C THR A 263 17.41 42.15 -22.40
N ALA A 264 18.65 42.19 -22.89
CA ALA A 264 19.48 43.34 -23.23
C ALA A 264 18.85 44.73 -23.08
N LEU A 265 19.44 45.51 -22.18
CA LEU A 265 19.53 46.98 -22.29
C LEU A 265 21.02 47.33 -22.23
N ALA A 266 21.58 47.68 -23.39
CA ALA A 266 22.62 48.71 -23.57
C ALA A 266 23.40 48.45 -24.87
N ARG A 267 22.96 49.06 -25.97
CA ARG A 267 23.74 50.03 -26.74
C ARG A 267 22.83 50.73 -27.74
#